data_AF-A0A7R9WP70-F1
#
_entry.id   AF-A0A7R9WP70-F1
#
_cell.length_a   1.000
_cell.length_b   1.000
_cell.length_c   1.000
_cell.angle_alpha   90.00
_cell.angle_beta   90.00
_cell.angle_gamma   90.00
#
_symmetry.space_group_name_H-M   'P 1'
#
loop_
_entity.id
_entity.type
_entity.pdbx_description
1 polymer ?
#
loop_
_entity_poly.entity_id
_entity_poly.type
_entity_poly.pdbx_seq_one_letter_code
_entity_poly.pdbx_strand_id
1 'polypeptide(L)'
;ELTMNNAAALYFKDEFDQSTESAAAIASIFGWMNLFARGVGGFLSDKANASIGMRGRIWVQTILLFCEGALVLVFANTGTLGGAIAVMVFFSLFVQAAEGSTYGIVPYVDPPATGSISGIVGAGGNSGAVGFGLGFRQLGYKSAFVIMGCTILGSAFFSVLINIKGHAGLLCGEDAPVQTKSTLA
;
A
#
# COMPACT_ATOMS: atom_id res chain seq x y z
N GLU A 1 3.07 -5.26 -2.17
CA GLU A 1 2.82 -5.86 -3.50
C GLU A 1 3.59 -7.16 -3.80
N LEU A 2 4.93 -7.16 -3.85
CA LEU A 2 5.72 -8.26 -4.43
C LEU A 2 5.46 -9.66 -3.82
N THR A 3 5.34 -9.76 -2.50
CA THR A 3 5.05 -11.06 -1.85
C THR A 3 3.75 -11.66 -2.37
N MET A 4 2.73 -10.83 -2.60
CA MET A 4 1.42 -11.31 -3.05
C MET A 4 1.42 -11.71 -4.52
N ASN A 5 2.12 -10.97 -5.37
CA ASN A 5 2.38 -11.40 -6.75
C ASN A 5 3.00 -12.80 -6.83
N ASN A 6 3.94 -13.10 -5.90
CA ASN A 6 4.65 -14.37 -5.88
C ASN A 6 3.89 -15.48 -5.15
N ALA A 7 3.16 -15.16 -4.08
CA ALA A 7 2.49 -16.13 -3.21
C ALA A 7 1.07 -16.47 -3.66
N ALA A 8 0.36 -15.60 -4.39
CA ALA A 8 -1.04 -15.81 -4.76
C ALA A 8 -1.27 -17.08 -5.59
N ALA A 9 -0.41 -17.34 -6.58
CA ALA A 9 -0.52 -18.53 -7.42
C ALA A 9 -0.30 -19.82 -6.60
N LEU A 10 0.69 -19.82 -5.70
CA LEU A 10 0.95 -20.96 -4.81
C LEU A 10 -0.19 -21.18 -3.82
N TYR A 11 -0.71 -20.11 -3.23
CA TYR A 11 -1.86 -20.18 -2.32
C TYR A 11 -3.10 -20.80 -2.98
N PHE A 12 -3.50 -20.36 -4.17
CA PHE A 12 -4.67 -20.95 -4.84
C PHE A 12 -4.46 -22.40 -5.26
N LYS A 13 -3.23 -22.76 -5.63
CA LYS A 13 -2.89 -24.13 -5.96
C LYS A 13 -2.97 -25.03 -4.73
N ASP A 14 -2.37 -24.62 -3.62
CA ASP A 14 -2.21 -25.45 -2.43
C ASP A 14 -3.46 -25.49 -1.54
N GLU A 15 -4.19 -24.36 -1.42
CA GLU A 15 -5.34 -24.24 -0.51
C GLU A 15 -6.68 -24.62 -1.18
N PHE A 16 -6.77 -24.48 -2.51
CA PHE A 16 -8.01 -24.71 -3.26
C PHE A 16 -7.87 -25.75 -4.38
N ASP A 17 -6.80 -26.55 -4.37
CA ASP A 17 -6.50 -27.62 -5.34
C ASP A 17 -6.65 -27.15 -6.81
N GLN A 18 -6.33 -25.89 -7.08
CA GLN A 18 -6.42 -25.32 -8.43
C GLN A 18 -5.30 -25.84 -9.33
N SER A 19 -5.58 -25.96 -10.62
CA SER A 19 -4.52 -26.28 -11.59
C SER A 19 -3.50 -25.14 -11.64
N THR A 20 -2.26 -25.44 -12.00
CA THR A 20 -1.23 -24.40 -12.18
C THR A 20 -1.68 -23.33 -13.18
N GLU A 21 -2.44 -23.73 -14.21
CA GLU A 21 -2.98 -22.82 -15.22
C GLU A 21 -4.05 -21.88 -14.64
N SER A 22 -5.05 -22.40 -13.90
CA SER A 22 -6.09 -21.55 -13.32
C SER A 22 -5.54 -20.66 -12.22
N ALA A 23 -4.62 -21.16 -11.38
CA ALA A 23 -3.94 -20.37 -10.36
C ALA A 23 -3.09 -19.23 -10.98
N ALA A 24 -2.38 -19.51 -12.09
CA ALA A 24 -1.64 -18.49 -12.82
C ALA A 24 -2.56 -17.46 -13.48
N ALA A 25 -3.70 -17.90 -14.03
CA ALA A 25 -4.70 -16.99 -14.58
C ALA A 25 -5.26 -16.04 -13.51
N ILE A 26 -5.61 -16.56 -12.33
CA ILE A 26 -6.08 -15.73 -11.20
C ILE A 26 -4.97 -14.76 -10.75
N ALA A 27 -3.73 -15.24 -10.60
CA ALA A 27 -2.60 -14.39 -10.24
C ALA A 27 -2.33 -13.30 -11.30
N SER A 28 -2.57 -13.57 -12.58
CA SER A 28 -2.43 -12.57 -13.63
C SER A 28 -3.44 -11.42 -13.47
N ILE A 29 -4.66 -11.69 -13.00
CA ILE A 29 -5.67 -10.65 -12.73
C ILE A 29 -5.16 -9.68 -11.65
N PHE A 30 -4.48 -10.20 -10.63
CA PHE A 30 -3.81 -9.36 -9.63
C PHE A 30 -2.78 -8.44 -10.29
N GLY A 31 -1.87 -9.01 -11.10
CA GLY A 31 -0.83 -8.24 -11.79
C GLY A 31 -1.39 -7.18 -12.77
N TRP A 32 -2.51 -7.48 -13.45
CA TRP A 32 -3.16 -6.53 -14.36
C TRP A 32 -3.73 -5.31 -13.65
N MET A 33 -4.24 -5.48 -12.43
CA MET A 33 -4.73 -4.34 -11.67
C MET A 33 -3.61 -3.33 -11.37
N ASN A 34 -2.36 -3.79 -11.18
CA ASN A 34 -1.17 -2.95 -10.87
C ASN A 34 -1.02 -1.75 -11.79
N LEU A 35 -1.42 -1.89 -13.06
CA LEU A 35 -1.31 -0.83 -14.04
C LEU A 35 -2.26 0.34 -13.78
N PHE A 36 -3.47 0.07 -13.29
CA PHE A 36 -4.51 1.09 -13.13
C PHE A 36 -4.64 1.58 -11.69
N ALA A 37 -4.65 0.68 -10.71
CA ALA A 37 -4.96 1.08 -9.34
C ALA A 37 -3.84 1.92 -8.72
N ARG A 38 -2.59 1.74 -9.17
CA ARG A 38 -1.47 2.62 -8.78
C ARG A 38 -1.69 4.07 -9.24
N GLY A 39 -2.11 4.27 -10.49
CA GLY A 39 -2.45 5.58 -11.03
C GLY A 39 -3.66 6.19 -10.30
N VAL A 40 -4.69 5.39 -10.01
CA VAL A 40 -5.87 5.84 -9.26
C VAL A 40 -5.51 6.26 -7.85
N GLY A 41 -4.67 5.51 -7.14
CA GLY A 41 -4.22 5.89 -5.79
C GLY A 41 -3.43 7.19 -5.76
N GLY A 42 -2.52 7.39 -6.72
CA GLY A 42 -1.81 8.65 -6.90
C GLY A 42 -2.78 9.81 -7.17
N PHE A 43 -3.71 9.63 -8.10
CA PHE A 43 -4.74 10.62 -8.42
C PHE A 43 -5.64 10.97 -7.23
N LEU A 44 -6.09 9.98 -6.46
CA LEU A 44 -6.89 10.20 -5.24
C LEU A 44 -6.10 11.00 -4.20
N SER A 45 -4.81 10.69 -4.04
CA SER A 45 -3.88 11.42 -3.16
C SER A 45 -3.74 12.88 -3.62
N ASP A 46 -3.52 13.12 -4.91
CA ASP A 46 -3.41 14.46 -5.50
C ASP A 46 -4.71 15.26 -5.38
N LYS A 47 -5.86 14.61 -5.58
CA LYS A 47 -7.18 15.26 -5.44
C LYS A 47 -7.45 15.66 -3.99
N ALA A 48 -7.12 14.80 -3.03
CA ALA A 48 -7.23 15.13 -1.61
C ALA A 48 -6.26 16.26 -1.23
N ASN A 49 -5.07 16.28 -1.82
CA ASN A 49 -4.10 17.38 -1.65
C ASN A 49 -4.65 18.73 -2.13
N ALA A 50 -5.36 18.75 -3.25
CA ALA A 50 -5.97 19.98 -3.76
C ALA A 50 -7.06 20.56 -2.83
N SER A 51 -7.70 19.72 -2.01
CA SER A 51 -8.77 20.16 -1.10
C SER A 51 -8.27 20.58 0.28
N ILE A 52 -7.31 19.85 0.87
CA ILE A 52 -6.89 20.04 2.27
C ILE A 52 -5.36 19.96 2.45
N GLY A 53 -4.60 20.18 1.37
CA GLY A 53 -3.14 20.17 1.39
C GLY A 53 -2.55 18.79 1.69
N MET A 54 -1.31 18.76 2.19
CA MET A 54 -0.58 17.50 2.45
C MET A 54 -1.29 16.59 3.45
N ARG A 55 -2.13 17.13 4.34
CA ARG A 55 -3.00 16.36 5.24
C ARG A 55 -3.92 15.41 4.47
N GLY A 56 -4.40 15.83 3.30
CA GLY A 56 -5.23 15.01 2.43
C GLY A 56 -4.49 13.81 1.87
N ARG A 57 -3.23 13.98 1.46
CA ARG A 57 -2.40 12.85 1.00
C ARG A 57 -2.21 11.81 2.10
N ILE A 58 -1.90 12.26 3.31
CA ILE A 58 -1.66 11.36 4.45
C ILE A 58 -2.98 10.67 4.88
N TRP A 59 -4.13 11.36 4.80
CA TRP A 59 -5.44 10.73 5.02
C TRP A 59 -5.74 9.63 4.01
N VAL A 60 -5.55 9.90 2.72
CA VAL A 60 -5.73 8.90 1.66
C VAL A 60 -4.80 7.71 1.90
N GLN A 61 -3.52 7.95 2.16
CA GLN A 61 -2.55 6.91 2.50
C GLN A 61 -3.01 6.04 3.67
N THR A 62 -3.44 6.67 4.76
CA THR A 62 -3.87 5.99 5.99
C THR A 62 -5.10 5.12 5.73
N ILE A 63 -6.10 5.65 5.03
CA ILE A 63 -7.33 4.92 4.70
C ILE A 63 -7.02 3.73 3.79
N LEU A 64 -6.17 3.93 2.78
CA LEU A 64 -5.78 2.86 1.87
C LEU A 64 -5.05 1.72 2.61
N LEU A 65 -4.07 2.05 3.47
CA LEU A 65 -3.36 1.06 4.30
C LEU A 65 -4.29 0.37 5.31
N PHE A 66 -5.24 1.10 5.91
CA PHE A 66 -6.19 0.51 6.84
C PHE A 66 -7.11 -0.50 6.14
N CYS A 67 -7.68 -0.11 5.00
CA CYS A 67 -8.50 -0.99 4.17
C CYS A 67 -7.72 -2.20 3.66
N GLU A 68 -6.48 -2.00 3.21
CA GLU A 68 -5.57 -3.07 2.80
C GLU A 68 -5.38 -4.08 3.93
N GLY A 69 -4.97 -3.63 5.12
CA GLY A 69 -4.72 -4.48 6.27
C GLY A 69 -5.97 -5.24 6.72
N ALA A 70 -7.14 -4.59 6.73
CA ALA A 70 -8.41 -5.23 7.05
C ALA A 70 -8.77 -6.33 6.02
N LEU A 71 -8.61 -6.06 4.73
CA LEU A 71 -8.91 -7.01 3.67
C LEU A 71 -7.99 -8.23 3.69
N VAL A 72 -6.70 -8.08 4.04
CA VAL A 72 -5.81 -9.24 4.24
C VAL A 72 -6.30 -10.14 5.38
N LEU A 73 -6.80 -9.56 6.47
CA LEU A 73 -7.34 -10.34 7.59
C LEU A 73 -8.63 -11.06 7.21
N VAL A 74 -9.48 -10.43 6.40
CA VAL A 74 -10.67 -11.08 5.82
C VAL A 74 -10.25 -12.22 4.89
N PHE A 75 -9.26 -11.99 4.03
CA PHE A 75 -8.71 -12.99 3.12
C PHE A 75 -8.19 -14.21 3.87
N ALA A 76 -7.43 -14.01 4.95
CA ALA A 76 -6.89 -15.07 5.80
C ALA A 76 -7.96 -15.97 6.44
N ASN A 77 -9.23 -15.52 6.51
CA ASN A 77 -10.35 -16.26 7.08
C ASN A 77 -11.38 -16.70 6.03
N THR A 78 -11.11 -16.47 4.74
CA THR A 78 -12.02 -16.85 3.66
C THR A 78 -11.78 -18.31 3.27
N GLY A 79 -12.81 -19.15 3.41
CA GLY A 79 -12.74 -20.60 3.13
C GLY A 79 -13.29 -21.02 1.77
N THR A 80 -13.74 -20.09 0.93
CA THR A 80 -14.31 -20.41 -0.39
C THR A 80 -13.45 -19.82 -1.51
N LEU A 81 -13.26 -20.57 -2.60
CA LEU A 81 -12.43 -20.14 -3.73
C LEU A 81 -12.91 -18.81 -4.31
N GLY A 82 -14.21 -18.69 -4.60
CA GLY A 82 -14.79 -17.46 -5.16
C GLY A 82 -14.67 -16.27 -4.21
N GLY A 83 -14.83 -16.50 -2.90
CA GLY A 83 -14.62 -15.47 -1.89
C GLY A 83 -13.17 -15.01 -1.84
N ALA A 84 -12.22 -15.96 -1.85
CA ALA A 84 -10.79 -15.66 -1.80
C ALA A 84 -10.35 -14.86 -3.04
N ILE A 85 -10.83 -15.22 -4.23
CA ILE A 85 -10.59 -14.46 -5.46
C ILE A 85 -11.14 -13.04 -5.34
N ALA A 86 -12.40 -12.88 -4.91
CA ALA A 86 -13.02 -11.57 -4.79
C ALA A 86 -12.28 -10.69 -3.78
N VAL A 87 -11.99 -11.19 -2.58
CA VAL A 87 -11.27 -10.44 -1.54
C VAL A 87 -9.86 -10.11 -1.99
N MET A 88 -9.15 -11.04 -2.66
CA MET A 88 -7.83 -10.77 -3.22
C MET A 88 -7.86 -9.65 -4.25
N VAL A 89 -8.90 -9.60 -5.10
CA VAL A 89 -9.06 -8.54 -6.10
C VAL A 89 -9.15 -7.18 -5.42
N PHE A 90 -10.04 -7.03 -4.44
CA PHE A 90 -10.15 -5.78 -3.69
C PHE A 90 -8.87 -5.43 -2.94
N PHE A 91 -8.29 -6.40 -2.24
CA PHE A 91 -7.02 -6.22 -1.54
C PHE A 91 -5.93 -5.67 -2.48
N SER A 92 -5.75 -6.25 -3.66
CA SER A 92 -4.77 -5.81 -4.64
C SER A 92 -4.98 -4.35 -5.08
N LEU A 93 -6.23 -3.94 -5.30
CA LEU A 93 -6.56 -2.56 -5.63
C LEU A 93 -6.06 -1.59 -4.54
N PHE A 94 -6.27 -1.93 -3.27
CA PHE A 94 -5.80 -1.11 -2.15
C PHE A 94 -4.27 -1.10 -2.01
N VAL A 95 -3.60 -2.25 -2.17
CA VAL A 95 -2.12 -2.35 -2.14
C VAL A 95 -1.51 -1.36 -3.13
N GLN A 96 -1.94 -1.44 -4.39
CA GLN A 96 -1.33 -0.63 -5.43
C GLN A 96 -1.72 0.84 -5.31
N ALA A 97 -2.96 1.12 -4.90
CA ALA A 97 -3.39 2.49 -4.63
C ALA A 97 -2.57 3.10 -3.48
N ALA A 98 -2.32 2.35 -2.41
CA ALA A 98 -1.47 2.76 -1.30
C ALA A 98 -0.04 3.03 -1.76
N GLU A 99 0.51 2.19 -2.66
CA GLU A 99 1.83 2.43 -3.24
C GLU A 99 1.86 3.68 -4.12
N GLY A 100 0.84 3.91 -4.96
CA GLY A 100 0.70 5.14 -5.74
C GLY A 100 0.63 6.39 -4.85
N SER A 101 -0.15 6.33 -3.78
CA SER A 101 -0.24 7.40 -2.79
C SER A 101 1.09 7.62 -2.04
N THR A 102 1.83 6.55 -1.72
CA THR A 102 3.15 6.62 -1.05
C THR A 102 4.13 7.43 -1.89
N TYR A 103 4.25 7.12 -3.18
CA TYR A 103 5.13 7.86 -4.09
C TYR A 103 4.62 9.28 -4.38
N GLY A 104 3.34 9.57 -4.12
CA GLY A 104 2.81 10.94 -4.09
C GLY A 104 3.24 11.74 -2.85
N ILE A 105 3.64 11.09 -1.76
CA ILE A 105 4.10 11.76 -0.52
C ILE A 105 5.62 11.92 -0.50
N VAL A 106 6.36 10.92 -1.00
CA VAL A 106 7.83 10.84 -0.96
C VAL A 106 8.57 12.13 -1.35
N PRO A 107 8.22 12.84 -2.46
CA PRO A 107 8.92 14.05 -2.87
C PRO A 107 8.80 15.22 -1.89
N TYR A 108 7.80 15.19 -1.00
CA TYR A 108 7.54 16.26 -0.05
C TYR A 108 8.24 16.05 1.29
N VAL A 109 8.78 14.85 1.55
CA VAL A 109 9.45 14.53 2.81
C VAL A 109 10.77 15.30 2.96
N ASP A 110 11.60 15.32 1.90
CA ASP A 110 12.79 16.17 1.80
C ASP A 110 13.01 16.56 0.32
N PRO A 111 12.49 17.71 -0.14
CA PRO A 111 12.52 18.08 -1.56
C PRO A 111 13.93 18.05 -2.18
N PRO A 112 14.99 18.57 -1.51
CA PRO A 112 16.38 18.46 -1.98
C PRO A 112 16.91 17.03 -2.16
N ALA A 113 16.41 16.06 -1.39
CA ALA A 113 16.89 14.67 -1.36
C ALA A 113 15.85 13.65 -1.85
N THR A 114 14.91 14.08 -2.68
CA THR A 114 13.80 13.24 -3.19
C THR A 114 14.26 11.90 -3.77
N GLY A 115 15.36 11.90 -4.53
CA GLY A 115 15.92 10.67 -5.13
C GLY A 115 16.40 9.67 -4.07
N SER A 116 17.08 10.14 -3.03
CA SER A 116 17.56 9.31 -1.92
C SER A 116 16.40 8.72 -1.12
N ILE A 117 15.37 9.52 -0.82
CA ILE A 117 14.18 9.05 -0.10
C ILE A 117 13.42 8.01 -0.92
N SER A 118 13.21 8.27 -2.21
CA SER A 118 12.58 7.32 -3.13
C SER A 118 13.35 5.99 -3.18
N GLY A 119 14.69 6.07 -3.17
CA GLY A 119 15.57 4.89 -3.09
C GLY A 119 15.38 4.10 -1.80
N ILE A 120 15.30 4.77 -0.64
CA ILE A 120 15.06 4.10 0.66
C ILE A 120 13.68 3.43 0.68
N VAL A 121 12.63 4.12 0.21
CA VAL A 121 11.27 3.56 0.15
C VAL A 121 11.22 2.35 -0.78
N GLY A 122 11.85 2.43 -1.96
CA GLY A 122 11.93 1.32 -2.90
C GLY A 122 12.70 0.12 -2.34
N ALA A 123 13.82 0.36 -1.63
CA ALA A 123 14.57 -0.69 -0.96
C ALA A 123 13.73 -1.40 0.11
N GLY A 124 12.95 -0.63 0.90
CA GLY A 124 12.03 -1.15 1.90
C GLY A 124 11.00 -2.13 1.32
N GLY A 125 10.44 -1.83 0.14
CA GLY A 125 9.51 -2.73 -0.56
C GLY A 125 10.12 -4.09 -0.91
N ASN A 126 11.35 -4.11 -1.43
CA ASN A 126 12.06 -5.35 -1.76
C ASN A 126 12.48 -6.12 -0.50
N SER A 127 12.99 -5.44 0.52
CA SER A 127 13.35 -6.05 1.79
C SER A 127 12.13 -6.69 2.48
N GLY A 128 10.99 -5.99 2.47
CA GLY A 128 9.72 -6.52 2.96
C GLY A 128 9.28 -7.75 2.18
N ALA A 129 9.43 -7.73 0.84
CA ALA A 129 9.06 -8.85 -0.01
C ALA A 129 9.78 -10.15 0.35
N VAL A 130 11.09 -10.04 0.60
CA VAL A 130 11.93 -11.17 1.04
C VAL A 130 11.53 -11.62 2.44
N GLY A 131 11.38 -10.68 3.39
CA GLY A 131 11.01 -10.99 4.78
C GLY A 131 9.68 -11.73 4.88
N PHE A 132 8.62 -11.20 4.25
CA PHE A 132 7.33 -11.87 4.23
C PHE A 132 7.37 -13.16 3.40
N GLY A 133 8.09 -13.20 2.28
CA GLY A 133 8.25 -14.42 1.48
C GLY A 133 8.85 -15.58 2.27
N LEU A 134 9.85 -15.30 3.12
CA LEU A 134 10.37 -16.30 4.07
C LEU A 134 9.33 -16.68 5.12
N GLY A 135 8.53 -15.72 5.60
CA GLY A 135 7.40 -15.97 6.49
C GLY A 135 6.38 -16.95 5.90
N PHE A 136 5.94 -16.74 4.65
CA PHE A 136 5.02 -17.65 3.94
C PHE A 136 5.62 -19.04 3.71
N ARG A 137 6.94 -19.15 3.62
CA ARG A 137 7.62 -20.43 3.44
C ARG A 137 7.73 -21.24 4.75
N GLN A 138 7.83 -20.57 5.89
CA GLN A 138 8.07 -21.21 7.19
C GLN A 138 6.82 -21.33 8.07
N LEU A 139 5.79 -20.53 7.80
CA LEU A 139 4.54 -20.48 8.56
C LEU A 139 3.38 -20.99 7.71
N GLY A 140 2.31 -21.45 8.36
CA GLY A 140 1.05 -21.71 7.66
C GLY A 140 0.48 -20.44 7.04
N TYR A 141 -0.17 -20.56 5.88
CA TYR A 141 -0.72 -19.44 5.10
C TYR A 141 -1.54 -18.48 5.96
N LYS A 142 -2.48 -18.99 6.76
CA LYS A 142 -3.31 -18.18 7.66
C LYS A 142 -2.48 -17.31 8.61
N SER A 143 -1.49 -17.90 9.28
CA SER A 143 -0.63 -17.16 10.22
C SER A 143 0.23 -16.11 9.50
N ALA A 144 0.77 -16.45 8.31
CA ALA A 144 1.54 -15.52 7.51
C ALA A 144 0.70 -14.32 7.03
N PHE A 145 -0.54 -14.56 6.56
CA PHE A 145 -1.47 -13.49 6.20
C PHE A 145 -1.87 -12.64 7.39
N VAL A 146 -2.12 -13.24 8.57
CA VAL A 146 -2.45 -12.48 9.79
C VAL A 146 -1.30 -11.55 10.20
N ILE A 147 -0.06 -12.05 10.21
CA ILE A 147 1.12 -11.24 10.54
C ILE A 147 1.26 -10.08 9.54
N MET A 148 1.07 -10.34 8.24
CA MET A 148 1.10 -9.30 7.22
C MET A 148 0.02 -8.25 7.46
N GLY A 149 -1.24 -8.66 7.66
CA GLY A 149 -2.36 -7.77 7.93
C GLY A 149 -2.13 -6.89 9.17
N CYS A 150 -1.65 -7.48 10.27
CA CYS A 150 -1.30 -6.72 11.48
C CYS A 150 -0.17 -5.72 11.24
N THR A 151 0.84 -6.07 10.44
CA THR A 151 1.95 -5.17 10.12
C THR A 151 1.49 -4.01 9.25
N ILE A 152 0.59 -4.25 8.29
CA ILE A 152 -0.02 -3.21 7.45
C ILE A 152 -0.88 -2.27 8.30
N LEU A 153 -1.72 -2.80 9.20
CA LEU A 153 -2.51 -1.98 10.12
C LEU A 153 -1.64 -1.15 11.07
N GLY A 154 -0.54 -1.72 11.56
CA GLY A 154 0.47 -0.97 12.32
C GLY A 154 1.05 0.17 11.50
N SER A 155 1.36 -0.09 10.23
CA SER A 155 1.86 0.93 9.29
C SER A 155 0.82 2.02 9.02
N ALA A 156 -0.46 1.67 8.93
CA ALA A 156 -1.55 2.64 8.83
C ALA A 156 -1.61 3.56 10.06
N PHE A 157 -1.48 2.99 11.26
CA PHE A 157 -1.41 3.78 12.49
C PHE A 157 -0.20 4.71 12.52
N PHE A 158 0.99 4.22 12.14
CA PHE A 158 2.18 5.08 12.07
C PHE A 158 2.08 6.15 10.98
N SER A 159 1.34 5.88 9.89
CA SER A 159 1.09 6.85 8.83
C SER A 159 0.36 8.10 9.35
N VAL A 160 -0.51 7.95 10.36
CA VAL A 160 -1.18 9.09 11.02
C VAL A 160 -0.20 10.01 11.73
N LEU A 161 0.94 9.47 12.20
CA LEU A 161 1.98 10.20 12.92
C LEU A 161 2.97 10.90 11.99
N ILE A 162 2.83 10.75 10.66
CA ILE A 162 3.69 11.44 9.70
C ILE A 162 3.49 12.95 9.82
N ASN A 163 4.58 13.64 10.13
CA ASN A 163 4.66 15.09 10.14
C ASN A 163 5.75 15.53 9.17
N ILE A 164 5.34 16.24 8.12
CA ILE A 164 6.25 16.75 7.10
C ILE A 164 6.57 18.20 7.44
N LYS A 165 7.87 18.51 7.58
CA LYS A 165 8.34 19.86 7.93
C LYS A 165 7.75 20.89 6.95
N GLY A 166 7.10 21.93 7.49
CA GLY A 166 6.49 23.01 6.72
C GLY A 166 5.03 22.77 6.31
N HIS A 167 4.42 21.63 6.66
CA HIS A 167 3.00 21.34 6.42
C HIS A 167 2.35 20.88 7.73
N ALA A 168 1.07 21.17 7.92
CA ALA A 168 0.34 20.67 9.09
C ALA A 168 0.32 19.14 9.13
N GLY A 169 0.60 18.55 10.31
CA GLY A 169 0.42 17.12 10.54
C GLY A 169 -1.05 16.71 10.58
N LEU A 170 -1.33 15.40 10.53
CA LEU A 170 -2.71 14.90 10.52
C LEU A 170 -3.49 15.28 11.79
N LEU A 171 -2.85 15.14 12.95
CA LEU A 171 -3.43 15.33 14.29
C LEU A 171 -3.08 16.68 14.95
N CYS A 172 -2.01 17.36 14.52
CA CYS A 172 -1.58 18.65 15.05
C CYS A 172 -0.65 19.41 14.08
N GLY A 173 -0.80 20.73 14.05
CA GLY A 173 0.00 21.67 13.27
C GLY A 173 -0.87 22.65 12.48
N GLU A 174 -0.50 23.93 12.49
CA GLU A 174 -0.99 24.91 11.53
C GLU A 174 -0.10 24.87 10.29
N ASP A 175 -0.68 25.04 9.10
CA ASP A 175 0.09 25.17 7.88
C ASP A 175 0.95 26.43 8.00
N ALA A 176 2.25 26.31 7.73
CA ALA A 176 3.10 27.50 7.64
C ALA A 176 2.52 28.42 6.55
N PRO A 177 2.45 29.75 6.77
CA PRO A 177 1.93 30.64 5.76
C PRO A 177 2.71 30.45 4.47
N VAL A 178 1.98 30.29 3.36
CA VAL A 178 2.53 30.20 2.01
C VAL A 178 3.50 31.37 1.86
N GLN A 179 4.80 31.11 1.76
CA GLN A 179 5.73 32.14 1.33
C GLN A 179 5.38 32.47 -0.12
N THR A 180 4.50 33.46 -0.29
CA THR A 180 4.37 34.18 -1.55
C THR A 180 5.77 34.66 -1.86
N LYS A 181 6.42 34.05 -2.85
CA LYS A 181 7.63 34.62 -3.44
C LYS A 181 7.22 36.02 -3.87
N SER A 182 7.61 36.99 -3.05
CA SER A 182 7.52 38.39 -3.35
C SER A 182 8.27 38.59 -4.65
N THR A 183 7.52 38.72 -5.74
CA THR A 183 7.98 39.32 -6.98
C THR A 183 8.47 40.72 -6.61
N LEU A 184 9.75 40.86 -6.27
CA LEU A 184 10.40 42.15 -6.12
C LEU A 184 11.74 42.13 -6.85
N ALA A 185 11.72 42.93 -7.91
CA ALA A 185 12.81 43.49 -8.71
C ALA A 185 13.62 42.53 -9.59
#